data_AF-A0A1J3F8R0-F1
#
_entry.id   AF-A0A1J3F8R0-F1
#
_cell.length_a   1.000
_cell.length_b   1.000
_cell.length_c   1.000
_cell.angle_alpha   90.00
_cell.angle_beta   90.00
_cell.angle_gamma   90.00
#
_symmetry.space_group_name_H-M   'P 1'
#
loop_
_entity.id
_entity.type
_entity.pdbx_description
1 polymer ?
#
loop_
_entity_poly.entity_id
_entity_poly.type
_entity_poly.pdbx_seq_one_letter_code
_entity_poly.pdbx_strand_id
1 'polypeptide(L)'
;TWVDFVEEFNYKFFPQEARDRLRVRFMGLTQGERSVREYDAEFCRLVVHTRSELVGERELMSRFLQGLRRSIRTQCRGGMYHSRVELVELAASIEEDLREPASTAVVP
;
A
#
# COMPACT_ATOMS: atom_id res chain seq x y z
N THR A 1 26.92 11.98 -14.55
CA THR A 1 26.06 10.98 -15.22
C THR A 1 24.60 11.37 -15.01
N TRP A 2 23.63 10.68 -15.64
CA TRP A 2 22.21 10.90 -15.34
C TRP A 2 21.90 10.66 -13.85
N VAL A 3 22.57 9.69 -13.23
CA VAL A 3 22.45 9.39 -11.80
C VAL A 3 22.89 10.59 -10.94
N ASP A 4 24.09 11.11 -11.18
CA ASP A 4 24.63 12.25 -10.41
C ASP A 4 23.77 13.51 -10.56
N PHE A 5 23.22 13.75 -11.76
CA PHE A 5 22.30 14.87 -11.99
C PHE A 5 21.01 14.73 -11.18
N VAL A 6 20.41 13.54 -11.17
CA VAL A 6 19.17 13.27 -10.41
C VAL A 6 19.44 13.36 -8.90
N GLU A 7 20.61 12.94 -8.42
CA GLU A 7 21.00 13.09 -7.02
C GLU A 7 21.17 14.57 -6.63
N GLU A 8 21.95 15.34 -7.38
CA GLU A 8 22.13 16.78 -7.09
C GLU A 8 20.81 17.55 -7.22
N PHE A 9 20.00 17.24 -8.23
CA PHE A 9 18.70 17.87 -8.44
C PHE A 9 17.77 17.59 -7.26
N ASN A 10 17.65 16.33 -6.82
CA ASN A 10 16.85 15.98 -5.66
C ASN A 10 17.41 16.60 -4.38
N TYR A 11 18.72 16.65 -4.20
CA TYR A 11 19.33 17.29 -3.04
C TYR A 11 19.00 18.79 -2.97
N LYS A 12 19.07 19.49 -4.12
CA LYS A 12 18.87 20.94 -4.20
C LYS A 12 17.41 21.38 -4.19
N PHE A 13 16.52 20.59 -4.78
CA PHE A 13 15.11 20.95 -4.97
C PHE A 13 14.12 20.09 -4.19
N PHE A 14 14.58 19.01 -3.55
CA PHE A 14 13.77 18.11 -2.73
C PHE A 14 14.35 18.02 -1.31
N PRO A 15 14.22 19.11 -0.53
CA PRO A 15 14.88 19.25 0.76
C PRO A 15 14.49 18.13 1.73
N GLN A 16 15.37 17.85 2.69
CA GLN A 16 15.23 16.75 3.64
C GLN A 16 13.86 16.77 4.36
N GLU A 17 13.36 17.95 4.69
CA GLU A 17 12.05 18.12 5.33
C GLU A 17 10.91 17.63 4.43
N ALA A 18 10.99 17.80 3.11
CA ALA A 18 9.99 17.27 2.18
C ALA A 18 10.02 15.74 2.12
N ARG A 19 11.23 15.16 2.12
CA ARG A 19 11.43 13.70 2.17
C ARG A 19 10.90 13.11 3.48
N ASP A 20 11.16 13.77 4.59
CA ASP A 20 10.71 13.33 5.91
C ASP A 20 9.19 13.44 6.06
N ARG A 21 8.56 14.50 5.52
CA ARG A 21 7.09 14.57 5.44
C ARG A 21 6.50 13.42 4.62
N LEU A 22 7.14 13.04 3.52
CA LEU A 22 6.69 11.90 2.69
C LEU A 22 6.88 10.58 3.43
N ARG A 23 7.99 10.39 4.14
CA ARG A 23 8.20 9.22 5.04
C ARG A 23 7.13 9.14 6.11
N VAL A 24 6.86 10.23 6.82
CA VAL A 24 5.81 10.25 7.87
C VAL A 24 4.45 9.90 7.27
N ARG A 25 4.12 10.49 6.11
CA ARG A 25 2.88 10.18 5.40
C ARG A 25 2.80 8.71 4.97
N PHE A 26 3.89 8.15 4.45
CA PHE A 26 3.97 6.75 4.08
C PHE A 26 3.81 5.84 5.30
N MET A 27 4.48 6.14 6.42
CA MET A 27 4.38 5.37 7.66
C MET A 27 3.00 5.47 8.32
N GLY A 28 2.28 6.58 8.12
CA GLY A 28 0.90 6.75 8.57
C GLY A 28 -0.17 6.30 7.58
N LEU A 29 0.20 5.87 6.36
CA LEU A 29 -0.77 5.52 5.33
C LEU A 29 -1.60 4.28 5.71
N THR A 30 -2.91 4.46 5.75
CA THR A 30 -3.90 3.39 5.92
C THR A 30 -4.93 3.46 4.81
N GLN A 31 -5.57 2.34 4.51
CA GLN A 31 -6.69 2.25 3.57
C GLN A 31 -7.81 3.24 3.98
N GLY A 32 -8.19 3.26 5.26
CA GLY A 32 -9.27 4.12 5.74
C GLY A 32 -10.60 3.76 5.07
N GLU A 33 -11.31 4.75 4.55
CA GLU A 33 -12.55 4.55 3.77
C GLU A 33 -12.31 4.40 2.25
N ARG A 34 -11.05 4.42 1.80
CA ARG A 34 -10.71 4.20 0.39
C ARG A 34 -10.90 2.74 0.00
N SER A 35 -11.16 2.51 -1.27
CA SER A 35 -11.05 1.18 -1.85
C SER A 35 -9.61 0.65 -1.73
N VAL A 36 -9.45 -0.67 -1.81
CA VAL A 36 -8.10 -1.29 -1.86
C VAL A 36 -7.29 -0.74 -3.04
N ARG A 37 -7.93 -0.48 -4.18
CA ARG A 37 -7.26 0.03 -5.39
C ARG A 37 -6.78 1.47 -5.23
N GLU A 38 -7.59 2.35 -4.63
CA GLU A 38 -7.17 3.72 -4.33
C GLU A 38 -6.06 3.77 -3.28
N TYR A 39 -6.16 2.91 -2.26
CA TYR A 39 -5.09 2.74 -1.28
C TYR A 39 -3.79 2.29 -1.94
N ASP A 40 -3.84 1.33 -2.87
CA ASP A 40 -2.68 0.85 -3.58
C ASP A 40 -2.03 1.91 -4.49
N ALA A 41 -2.84 2.70 -5.20
CA ALA A 41 -2.35 3.80 -6.00
C ALA A 41 -1.57 4.82 -5.15
N GLU A 42 -2.12 5.19 -3.99
CA GLU A 42 -1.45 6.11 -3.06
C GLU A 42 -0.19 5.48 -2.43
N PHE A 43 -0.23 4.19 -2.13
CA PHE A 43 0.92 3.44 -1.63
C PHE A 43 2.08 3.48 -2.64
N CYS A 44 1.81 3.14 -3.91
CA CYS A 44 2.81 3.18 -4.99
C CYS A 44 3.37 4.60 -5.20
N ARG A 45 2.51 5.62 -5.14
CA ARG A 45 2.94 7.02 -5.26
C ARG A 45 3.89 7.43 -4.14
N LEU A 46 3.66 6.97 -2.92
CA LEU A 46 4.53 7.32 -1.78
C LEU A 46 5.79 6.46 -1.74
N VAL A 47 5.72 5.19 -2.15
CA VAL A 47 6.88 4.28 -2.11
C VAL A 47 8.04 4.80 -2.97
N VAL A 48 7.77 5.40 -4.13
CA VAL A 48 8.83 5.92 -5.02
C VAL A 48 9.66 7.03 -4.37
N HIS A 49 9.05 7.84 -3.50
CA HIS A 49 9.73 8.92 -2.78
C HIS A 49 10.34 8.46 -1.45
N THR A 50 9.90 7.30 -0.95
CA THR A 50 10.32 6.74 0.33
C THR A 50 11.39 5.66 0.16
N ARG A 51 11.60 5.15 -1.07
CA ARG A 51 12.70 4.24 -1.41
C ARG A 51 14.05 4.94 -1.16
N SER A 52 14.52 4.81 0.08
CA SER A 52 15.89 4.42 0.31
C SER A 52 16.05 3.03 -0.29
N GLU A 53 17.21 2.69 -0.84
CA GLU A 53 17.54 1.39 -1.44
C GLU A 53 17.36 0.16 -0.52
N LEU A 54 16.80 0.33 0.67
CA LEU A 54 16.80 -0.61 1.80
C LEU A 54 15.43 -1.24 2.10
N VAL A 55 14.34 -0.85 1.43
CA VAL A 55 13.02 -1.47 1.69
C VAL A 55 12.82 -2.61 0.69
N GLY A 56 12.97 -3.84 1.17
CA GLY A 56 12.70 -5.05 0.40
C GLY A 56 11.20 -5.23 0.12
N GLU A 57 10.89 -6.07 -0.87
CA GLU A 57 9.51 -6.36 -1.26
C GLU A 57 8.70 -6.93 -0.09
N ARG A 58 9.31 -7.76 0.75
CA ARG A 58 8.68 -8.34 1.94
C ARG A 58 8.28 -7.27 2.96
N GLU A 59 9.13 -6.27 3.21
CA GLU A 59 8.81 -5.14 4.07
C GLU A 59 7.68 -4.30 3.48
N LEU A 60 7.66 -4.09 2.15
CA LEU A 60 6.57 -3.40 1.47
C LEU A 60 5.24 -4.14 1.60
N MET A 61 5.23 -5.47 1.40
CA MET A 61 4.04 -6.30 1.55
C MET A 61 3.52 -6.27 2.99
N SER A 62 4.41 -6.41 3.97
CA SER A 62 4.07 -6.31 5.39
C SER A 62 3.45 -4.94 5.72
N ARG A 63 4.06 -3.86 5.22
CA ARG A 63 3.56 -2.50 5.42
C ARG A 63 2.20 -2.28 4.75
N PHE A 64 2.01 -2.79 3.53
CA PHE A 64 0.75 -2.73 2.81
C PHE A 64 -0.36 -3.44 3.60
N LEU A 65 -0.11 -4.70 4.00
CA LEU A 65 -1.02 -5.51 4.80
C LEU A 65 -1.41 -4.82 6.10
N GLN A 66 -0.45 -4.19 6.80
CA GLN A 66 -0.72 -3.49 8.06
C GLN A 66 -1.66 -2.29 7.87
N GLY A 67 -1.55 -1.58 6.73
CA GLY A 67 -2.38 -0.43 6.42
C GLY A 67 -3.79 -0.77 5.92
N LEU A 68 -4.06 -2.02 5.54
CA LEU A 68 -5.41 -2.46 5.15
C LEU A 68 -6.40 -2.36 6.33
N ARG A 69 -7.67 -2.14 6.00
CA ARG A 69 -8.79 -2.19 6.97
C ARG A 69 -8.82 -3.54 7.68
N ARG A 70 -9.24 -3.54 8.95
CA ARG A 70 -9.19 -4.73 9.81
C ARG A 70 -9.94 -5.93 9.22
N SER A 71 -11.10 -5.71 8.62
CA SER A 71 -11.94 -6.77 8.00
C SER A 71 -11.20 -7.50 6.87
N ILE A 72 -10.57 -6.76 5.98
CA ILE A 72 -9.80 -7.30 4.85
C ILE A 72 -8.47 -7.90 5.34
N ARG A 73 -7.75 -7.17 6.19
CA ARG A 73 -6.45 -7.58 6.74
C ARG A 73 -6.50 -8.94 7.43
N THR A 74 -7.55 -9.21 8.20
CA THR A 74 -7.70 -10.51 8.89
C THR A 74 -7.83 -11.65 7.90
N GLN A 75 -8.55 -11.46 6.79
CA GLN A 75 -8.73 -12.48 5.76
C GLN A 75 -7.44 -12.67 4.94
N CYS A 76 -6.73 -11.59 4.61
CA CYS A 76 -5.45 -11.69 3.92
C CYS A 76 -4.35 -12.39 4.76
N ARG A 77 -4.42 -12.39 6.10
CA ARG A 77 -3.41 -13.06 6.94
C ARG A 77 -3.35 -14.57 6.76
N GLY A 78 -4.44 -15.19 6.30
CA GLY A 78 -4.50 -16.63 6.00
C GLY A 78 -4.04 -17.00 4.59
N GLY A 79 -3.82 -16.01 3.71
CA GLY A 79 -3.42 -16.24 2.32
C GLY A 79 -1.92 -16.41 2.14
N MET A 80 -1.53 -17.15 1.11
CA MET A 80 -0.14 -17.24 0.64
C MET A 80 0.01 -16.38 -0.62
N TYR A 81 0.85 -15.35 -0.55
CA TYR A 81 1.17 -14.44 -1.66
C TYR A 81 2.66 -14.10 -1.61
N HIS A 82 3.27 -13.99 -2.78
CA HIS A 82 4.73 -13.84 -2.95
C HIS A 82 5.12 -12.47 -3.50
N SER A 83 4.14 -11.64 -3.85
CA SER A 83 4.34 -10.28 -4.32
C SER A 83 3.29 -9.33 -3.77
N ARG A 84 3.58 -8.02 -3.81
CA ARG A 84 2.59 -6.99 -3.48
C ARG A 84 1.37 -7.06 -4.40
N VAL A 85 1.57 -7.36 -5.68
CA VAL A 85 0.49 -7.41 -6.68
C VAL A 85 -0.52 -8.48 -6.31
N GLU A 86 -0.06 -9.70 -5.99
CA GLU A 86 -0.94 -10.79 -5.54
C GLU A 86 -1.74 -10.42 -4.28
N LEU A 87 -1.10 -9.76 -3.32
CA LEU A 87 -1.78 -9.28 -2.11
C LEU A 87 -2.87 -8.25 -2.41
N VAL A 88 -2.63 -7.34 -3.36
CA VAL A 88 -3.61 -6.32 -3.77
C VAL A 88 -4.82 -6.97 -4.44
N GLU A 89 -4.60 -7.94 -5.33
CA GLU A 89 -5.69 -8.67 -5.99
C GLU A 89 -6.55 -9.41 -4.97
N LEU A 90 -5.93 -10.16 -4.05
CA LEU A 90 -6.64 -10.86 -2.98
C LEU A 90 -7.44 -9.89 -2.10
N ALA A 91 -6.82 -8.78 -1.68
CA ALA A 91 -7.47 -7.79 -0.84
C ALA A 91 -8.66 -7.11 -1.55
N ALA A 92 -8.54 -6.85 -2.86
CA ALA A 92 -9.61 -6.27 -3.66
C ALA A 92 -10.80 -7.23 -3.83
N SER A 93 -10.53 -8.52 -4.06
CA SER A 93 -11.58 -9.56 -4.10
C SER A 93 -12.32 -9.66 -2.77
N ILE A 94 -11.59 -9.69 -1.64
CA ILE A 94 -12.22 -9.70 -0.31
C ILE A 94 -13.04 -8.43 -0.06
N GLU A 95 -12.58 -7.27 -0.53
CA GLU A 95 -13.33 -6.02 -0.40
C GLU A 95 -14.66 -6.05 -1.18
N GLU A 96 -14.69 -6.72 -2.34
CA GLU A 96 -15.89 -6.94 -3.12
C GLU A 96 -16.87 -7.89 -2.43
N ASP A 97 -16.38 -9.04 -1.92
CA ASP A 97 -17.18 -10.01 -1.18
C ASP A 97 -17.82 -9.40 0.09
N LEU A 98 -17.12 -8.48 0.75
CA LEU A 98 -17.63 -7.77 1.92
C LEU A 98 -18.65 -6.67 1.57
N ARG A 99 -18.67 -6.20 0.32
CA ARG A 99 -19.60 -5.17 -0.18
C ARG A 99 -20.91 -5.79 -0.60
N GLU A 100 -20.89 -7.02 -1.13
CA GLU A 100 -22.11 -7.77 -1.37
C GLU A 100 -22.70 -8.24 -0.04
N PRO A 101 -23.93 -7.85 0.34
CA PRO A 101 -24.58 -8.51 1.45
C PRO A 101 -24.74 -9.98 1.09
N ALA A 102 -24.55 -10.88 2.07
CA ALA A 102 -24.97 -12.28 1.99
C ALA A 102 -26.49 -12.34 1.77
N SER A 103 -26.93 -12.12 0.54
CA SER A 103 -28.30 -12.14 0.05
C SER A 103 -28.27 -13.12 -1.11
N THR A 104 -28.44 -14.41 -0.85
CA THR A 104 -29.78 -14.98 -0.78
C THR A 104 -29.95 -15.95 0.39
N ALA A 105 -30.48 -15.47 1.52
CA ALA A 105 -31.27 -16.32 2.41
C ALA A 105 -32.74 -16.17 2.01
N VAL A 106 -33.15 -16.85 0.95
CA VAL A 106 -34.58 -17.15 0.77
C VAL A 106 -34.84 -18.40 1.61
N VAL A 107 -35.60 -18.23 2.68
CA VAL A 107 -36.06 -19.29 3.58
C VAL A 107 -37.58 -19.17 3.68
N PRO A 108 -38.28 -20.31 3.77
CA PRO A 108 -38.82 -21.12 2.68
C PRO A 108 -40.19 -20.63 2.17
#